data_AF-A0A662DKL0-F1
#
_entry.id   AF-A0A662DKL0-F1
#
_cell.length_a   1.000
_cell.length_b   1.000
_cell.length_c   1.000
_cell.angle_alpha   90.00
_cell.angle_beta   90.00
_cell.angle_gamma   90.00
#
_symmetry.space_group_name_H-M   'P 1'
#
loop_
_entity.id
_entity.type
_entity.pdbx_description
1 polymer ?
#
loop_
_entity_poly.entity_id
_entity_poly.type
_entity_poly.pdbx_seq_one_letter_code
_entity_poly.pdbx_strand_id
1 'polypeptide(L)'
;MTVYTRQEQAEAIIEQQARRVASQMLGRQATTGDDFAEALTVERIDLIAQVPDDEALRALGRNMAGPRNGLYVLDHPDGYTVYQQHNGVPHEIFRSLGFDAARDIAIDCLVTLNGIPYRVD
;
A
#
# COMPACT_ATOMS: atom_id res chain seq x y z
N MET A 1 6.66 32.09 -4.09
CA MET A 1 5.47 31.24 -3.83
C MET A 1 5.72 29.91 -4.50
N THR A 2 6.07 28.88 -3.72
CA THR A 2 6.47 27.58 -4.28
C THR A 2 5.24 26.85 -4.81
N VAL A 3 5.19 26.61 -6.12
CA VAL A 3 4.12 25.84 -6.74
C VAL A 3 4.55 24.38 -6.72
N TYR A 4 4.17 23.66 -5.65
CA TYR A 4 4.35 22.22 -5.58
C TYR A 4 3.65 21.55 -6.76
N THR A 5 4.32 20.59 -7.38
CA THR A 5 3.75 19.69 -8.39
C THR A 5 2.62 18.85 -7.79
N ARG A 6 1.77 18.27 -8.66
CA ARG A 6 0.73 17.33 -8.20
C ARG A 6 1.28 16.07 -7.53
N GLN A 7 2.56 15.76 -7.75
CA GLN A 7 3.25 14.64 -7.11
C GLN A 7 3.65 15.02 -5.68
N GLU A 8 4.41 16.10 -5.48
CA GLU A 8 4.79 16.58 -4.14
C GLU A 8 3.56 16.85 -3.25
N GLN A 9 2.45 17.33 -3.84
CA GLN A 9 1.18 17.50 -3.12
C GLN A 9 0.55 16.17 -2.69
N ALA A 10 0.67 15.11 -3.49
CA ALA A 10 0.19 13.77 -3.12
C ALA A 10 1.08 13.15 -2.04
N GLU A 11 2.41 13.23 -2.20
CA GLU A 11 3.41 12.75 -1.25
C GLU A 11 3.21 13.38 0.14
N ALA A 12 3.04 14.71 0.21
CA ALA A 12 2.80 15.41 1.48
C ALA A 12 1.45 15.06 2.15
N ILE A 13 0.41 14.75 1.36
CA ILE A 13 -0.88 14.30 1.89
C ILE A 13 -0.76 12.88 2.47
N ILE A 14 -0.07 11.98 1.77
CA ILE A 14 0.22 10.62 2.25
C ILE A 14 1.03 10.70 3.54
N GLU A 15 2.13 11.46 3.58
CA GLU A 15 2.97 11.60 4.78
C GLU A 15 2.20 12.16 5.99
N GLN A 16 1.27 13.10 5.78
CA GLN A 16 0.43 13.61 6.85
C GLN A 16 -0.57 12.56 7.37
N GLN A 17 -1.10 11.71 6.48
CA GLN A 17 -1.97 10.58 6.86
C GLN A 17 -1.18 9.50 7.60
N ALA A 18 0.04 9.18 7.17
CA ALA A 18 0.98 8.27 7.83
C ALA A 18 1.12 8.55 9.32
N ARG A 19 1.53 9.80 9.62
CA ARG A 19 1.82 10.28 10.97
C ARG A 19 0.59 10.13 11.87
N ARG A 20 -0.62 10.29 11.31
CA ARG A 20 -1.88 10.10 12.04
C ARG A 20 -2.17 8.62 12.32
N VAL A 21 -2.10 7.75 11.32
CA VAL A 21 -2.47 6.32 11.48
C VAL A 21 -1.45 5.59 12.35
N ALA A 22 -0.15 5.77 12.11
CA ALA A 22 0.90 5.21 12.97
C ALA A 22 0.76 5.69 14.43
N SER A 23 0.42 6.98 14.65
CA SER A 23 0.17 7.47 16.02
C SER A 23 -1.05 6.83 16.69
N GLN A 24 -2.06 6.44 15.91
CA GLN A 24 -3.24 5.75 16.43
C GLN A 24 -2.95 4.29 16.78
N MET A 25 -2.13 3.59 15.97
CA MET A 25 -1.72 2.20 16.21
C MET A 25 -0.80 2.07 17.42
N LEU A 26 0.20 2.96 17.56
CA LEU A 26 1.16 2.91 18.68
C LEU A 26 0.62 3.49 20.00
N GLY A 27 -0.51 4.19 19.99
CA GLY A 27 -1.02 4.93 21.14
C GLY A 27 -0.15 6.12 21.60
N ARG A 28 0.93 6.43 20.86
CA ARG A 28 1.87 7.55 21.08
C ARG A 28 2.05 8.32 19.78
N GLN A 29 2.54 9.56 19.83
CA GLN A 29 2.82 10.31 18.60
C GLN A 29 4.00 9.68 17.83
N ALA A 30 3.74 9.20 16.61
CA ALA A 30 4.77 8.77 15.68
C ALA A 30 5.58 9.97 15.15
N THR A 31 6.90 9.87 15.23
CA THR A 31 7.85 10.96 14.91
C THR A 31 9.10 10.52 14.16
N THR A 32 9.41 9.24 14.15
CA THR A 32 10.63 8.63 13.60
C THR A 32 10.31 7.56 12.55
N GLY A 33 11.31 7.15 11.75
CA GLY A 33 11.18 6.00 10.85
C GLY A 33 10.82 4.71 11.60
N ASP A 34 11.38 4.55 12.79
CA ASP A 34 11.17 3.37 13.65
C ASP A 34 9.72 3.28 14.16
N ASP A 35 9.06 4.42 14.45
CA ASP A 35 7.64 4.45 14.78
C ASP A 35 6.78 3.89 13.62
N PHE A 36 7.10 4.22 12.36
CA PHE A 36 6.38 3.68 11.21
C PHE A 36 6.64 2.19 11.01
N ALA A 37 7.88 1.73 11.23
CA ALA A 37 8.22 0.31 11.17
C ALA A 37 7.54 -0.51 12.28
N GLU A 38 7.45 0.02 13.50
CA GLU A 38 6.74 -0.59 14.63
C GLU A 38 5.23 -0.71 14.33
N ALA A 39 4.59 0.37 13.86
CA ALA A 39 3.18 0.38 13.48
C ALA A 39 2.88 -0.58 12.32
N LEU A 40 3.69 -0.55 11.27
CA LEU A 40 3.59 -1.46 10.12
C LEU A 40 3.73 -2.93 10.54
N THR A 41 4.68 -3.25 11.43
CA THR A 41 4.90 -4.64 11.86
C THR A 41 3.65 -5.22 12.50
N VAL A 42 2.92 -4.42 13.28
CA VAL A 42 1.61 -4.82 13.84
C VAL A 42 0.57 -5.01 12.74
N GLU A 43 0.37 -4.01 11.86
CA GLU A 43 -0.63 -4.08 10.78
C GLU A 43 -0.36 -5.24 9.79
N ARG A 44 0.90 -5.49 9.43
CA ARG A 44 1.29 -6.58 8.51
C ARG A 44 1.06 -7.98 9.09
N ILE A 45 1.28 -8.20 10.39
CA ILE A 45 1.06 -9.52 11.00
C ILE A 45 -0.42 -9.91 10.88
N ASP A 46 -1.32 -8.98 11.23
CA ASP A 46 -2.77 -9.21 11.12
C ASP A 46 -3.22 -9.32 9.65
N LEU A 47 -2.66 -8.53 8.73
CA LEU A 47 -3.02 -8.59 7.30
C LEU A 47 -2.52 -9.87 6.60
N ILE A 48 -1.29 -10.33 6.88
CA ILE A 48 -0.76 -11.58 6.31
C ILE A 48 -1.63 -12.78 6.74
N ALA A 49 -2.06 -12.82 8.00
CA ALA A 49 -2.95 -13.85 8.51
C ALA A 49 -4.36 -13.84 7.88
N GLN A 50 -4.80 -12.69 7.35
CA GLN A 50 -6.08 -12.53 6.64
C GLN A 50 -5.99 -12.85 5.13
N VAL A 51 -4.80 -13.14 4.59
CA VAL A 51 -4.58 -13.40 3.15
C VAL A 51 -3.90 -14.77 2.95
N PRO A 52 -4.62 -15.88 3.24
CA PRO A 52 -4.06 -17.23 3.17
C PRO A 52 -3.97 -17.80 1.73
N ASP A 53 -4.75 -17.26 0.79
CA ASP A 53 -4.93 -17.83 -0.55
C ASP A 53 -5.21 -16.78 -1.64
N ASP A 54 -5.26 -17.25 -2.90
CA ASP A 54 -5.46 -16.44 -4.10
C ASP A 54 -6.82 -15.71 -4.12
N GLU A 55 -7.88 -16.25 -3.50
CA GLU A 55 -9.19 -15.58 -3.42
C GLU A 55 -9.12 -14.39 -2.47
N ALA A 56 -8.55 -14.57 -1.28
CA ALA A 56 -8.29 -13.49 -0.33
C ALA A 56 -7.38 -12.40 -0.92
N LEU A 57 -6.32 -12.79 -1.64
CA LEU A 57 -5.41 -11.85 -2.31
C LEU A 57 -6.14 -11.01 -3.37
N ARG A 58 -6.95 -11.64 -4.23
CA ARG A 58 -7.77 -10.93 -5.23
C ARG A 58 -8.87 -10.07 -4.60
N ALA A 59 -9.30 -10.36 -3.37
CA ALA A 59 -10.28 -9.55 -2.63
C ALA A 59 -9.69 -8.25 -2.03
N LEU A 60 -8.38 -8.16 -1.80
CA LEU A 60 -7.73 -6.91 -1.36
C LEU A 60 -7.83 -5.79 -2.40
N GLY A 61 -7.77 -6.16 -3.69
CA GLY A 61 -7.61 -5.23 -4.81
C GLY A 61 -8.79 -5.19 -5.76
N ARG A 62 -8.76 -4.22 -6.67
CA ARG A 62 -9.60 -4.24 -7.87
C ARG A 62 -9.02 -5.24 -8.87
N ASN A 63 -9.76 -6.32 -9.14
CA ASN A 63 -9.43 -7.33 -10.15
C ASN A 63 -9.68 -6.90 -11.62
N MET A 64 -10.08 -5.64 -11.85
CA MET A 64 -10.27 -5.04 -13.17
C MET A 64 -9.63 -3.65 -13.21
N ALA A 65 -8.75 -3.41 -14.18
CA ALA A 65 -8.16 -2.10 -14.44
C ALA A 65 -9.22 -1.04 -14.81
N GLY A 66 -8.99 0.22 -14.42
CA GLY A 66 -9.89 1.33 -14.72
C GLY A 66 -9.48 2.62 -13.99
N PRO A 67 -10.07 3.79 -14.30
CA PRO A 67 -9.55 5.12 -13.92
C PRO A 67 -9.77 5.54 -12.46
N ARG A 68 -10.07 4.60 -11.55
CA ARG A 68 -10.33 4.90 -10.13
C ARG A 68 -9.03 4.91 -9.31
N ASN A 69 -9.04 5.57 -8.16
CA ASN A 69 -7.93 5.45 -7.20
C ASN A 69 -8.08 4.15 -6.39
N GLY A 70 -6.95 3.63 -5.89
CA GLY A 70 -6.90 2.46 -5.00
C GLY A 70 -5.93 1.37 -5.46
N LEU A 71 -6.00 0.21 -4.80
CA LEU A 71 -5.21 -0.99 -5.07
C LEU A 71 -5.84 -1.81 -6.20
N TYR A 72 -5.00 -2.37 -7.06
CA TYR A 72 -5.34 -3.29 -8.13
C TYR A 72 -4.47 -4.53 -7.98
N VAL A 73 -5.11 -5.70 -8.03
CA VAL A 73 -4.48 -7.03 -7.97
C VAL A 73 -5.07 -7.81 -9.13
N LEU A 74 -4.28 -8.01 -10.19
CA LEU A 74 -4.70 -8.69 -11.40
C LEU A 74 -4.02 -10.06 -11.49
N ASP A 75 -4.81 -11.06 -11.85
CA ASP A 75 -4.44 -12.47 -11.96
C ASP A 75 -4.13 -12.82 -13.43
N HIS A 76 -2.98 -13.44 -13.69
CA HIS A 76 -2.53 -13.82 -15.04
C HIS A 76 -1.88 -15.23 -15.03
N PRO A 77 -1.82 -15.93 -16.17
CA PRO A 77 -1.17 -17.25 -16.26
C PRO A 77 0.33 -17.27 -15.91
N ASP A 78 1.00 -16.11 -15.91
CA ASP A 78 2.40 -15.89 -15.51
C ASP A 78 2.57 -15.33 -14.09
N GLY A 79 1.49 -15.25 -13.30
CA GLY A 79 1.47 -14.72 -11.94
C GLY A 79 0.69 -13.41 -11.81
N TYR A 80 0.90 -12.68 -10.72
CA TYR A 80 0.13 -11.49 -10.40
C TYR A 80 0.77 -10.19 -10.92
N THR A 81 -0.08 -9.24 -11.31
CA THR A 81 0.28 -7.82 -11.42
C THR A 81 -0.36 -7.06 -10.27
N VAL A 82 0.44 -6.37 -9.47
CA VAL A 82 -0.02 -5.54 -8.35
C VAL A 82 0.36 -4.08 -8.61
N TYR A 83 -0.60 -3.17 -8.44
CA TYR A 83 -0.34 -1.73 -8.53
C TYR A 83 -1.29 -0.88 -7.70
N GLN A 84 -0.78 0.24 -7.21
CA GLN A 84 -1.57 1.33 -6.66
C GLN A 84 -1.81 2.38 -7.76
N GLN A 85 -3.03 2.88 -7.90
CA GLN A 85 -3.35 3.97 -8.84
C GLN A 85 -3.83 5.21 -8.09
N HIS A 86 -3.30 6.38 -8.47
CA HIS A 86 -3.66 7.67 -7.93
C HIS A 86 -3.86 8.72 -9.04
N ASN A 87 -5.02 9.38 -9.05
CA ASN A 87 -5.44 10.37 -10.05
C ASN A 87 -5.32 9.89 -11.51
N GLY A 88 -5.60 8.60 -11.73
CA GLY A 88 -5.51 7.95 -13.04
C GLY A 88 -4.10 7.53 -13.46
N VAL A 89 -3.08 7.74 -12.61
CA VAL A 89 -1.69 7.36 -12.86
C VAL A 89 -1.28 6.20 -11.92
N PRO A 90 -0.73 5.09 -12.42
CA PRO A 90 -0.13 4.05 -11.57
C PRO A 90 1.14 4.57 -10.86
N HIS A 91 1.30 4.25 -9.58
CA HIS A 91 2.42 4.73 -8.75
C HIS A 91 3.61 3.74 -8.77
N GLU A 92 3.34 2.47 -8.47
CA GLU A 92 4.16 1.31 -8.91
C GLU A 92 3.39 0.61 -10.04
N ILE A 93 4.07 -0.18 -10.88
CA ILE A 93 3.44 -1.37 -11.45
C ILE A 93 4.43 -2.53 -11.30
N PHE A 94 4.09 -3.47 -10.44
CA PHE A 94 4.87 -4.65 -10.14
C PHE A 94 4.20 -5.87 -10.83
N ARG A 95 4.96 -6.80 -11.43
CA ARG A 95 4.42 -7.76 -12.43
C ARG A 95 5.01 -9.17 -12.32
N SER A 96 4.26 -10.15 -12.84
CA SER A 96 4.63 -11.58 -12.92
C SER A 96 5.09 -12.13 -11.57
N LEU A 97 4.38 -11.73 -10.52
CA LEU A 97 4.69 -12.04 -9.12
C LEU A 97 4.11 -13.40 -8.74
N GLY A 98 4.88 -14.21 -8.03
CA GLY A 98 4.35 -15.38 -7.31
C GLY A 98 3.47 -14.95 -6.13
N PHE A 99 2.58 -15.85 -5.66
CA PHE A 99 1.57 -15.57 -4.64
C PHE A 99 2.10 -14.80 -3.41
N ASP A 100 3.16 -15.28 -2.75
CA ASP A 100 3.68 -14.63 -1.54
C ASP A 100 4.19 -13.21 -1.79
N ALA A 101 4.96 -13.00 -2.86
CA ALA A 101 5.43 -11.67 -3.25
C ALA A 101 4.28 -10.74 -3.66
N ALA A 102 3.24 -11.28 -4.30
CA ALA A 102 2.04 -10.54 -4.65
C ALA A 102 1.23 -10.14 -3.40
N ARG A 103 1.13 -11.01 -2.40
CA ARG A 103 0.53 -10.70 -1.09
C ARG A 103 1.31 -9.60 -0.37
N ASP A 104 2.62 -9.73 -0.24
CA ASP A 104 3.44 -8.76 0.47
C ASP A 104 3.41 -7.36 -0.19
N ILE A 105 3.51 -7.30 -1.53
CA ILE A 105 3.39 -6.05 -2.28
C ILE A 105 1.97 -5.48 -2.24
N ALA A 106 0.92 -6.32 -2.27
CA ALA A 106 -0.46 -5.86 -2.12
C ALA A 106 -0.72 -5.28 -0.72
N ILE A 107 -0.14 -5.88 0.32
CA ILE A 107 -0.20 -5.38 1.69
C ILE A 107 0.55 -4.04 1.82
N ASP A 108 1.78 -3.91 1.34
CA ASP A 108 2.50 -2.62 1.39
C ASP A 108 1.78 -1.52 0.58
N CYS A 109 1.18 -1.87 -0.57
CA CYS A 109 0.32 -0.94 -1.33
C CYS A 109 -0.97 -0.56 -0.58
N LEU A 110 -1.56 -1.48 0.20
CA LEU A 110 -2.76 -1.22 1.02
C LEU A 110 -2.42 -0.34 2.23
N VAL A 111 -1.31 -0.60 2.91
CA VAL A 111 -0.81 0.22 4.02
C VAL A 111 -0.44 1.63 3.53
N THR A 112 0.13 1.74 2.32
CA THR A 112 0.35 3.03 1.64
C THR A 112 -0.97 3.76 1.30
N LEU A 113 -2.08 3.04 1.04
CA LEU A 113 -3.42 3.63 0.86
C LEU A 113 -4.08 4.05 2.19
N ASN A 114 -3.83 3.30 3.27
CA ASN A 114 -4.17 3.71 4.64
C ASN A 114 -3.35 4.94 5.07
N GLY A 115 -2.24 5.19 4.38
CA GLY A 115 -1.48 6.43 4.40
C GLY A 115 -0.06 6.29 4.90
N ILE A 116 0.37 5.10 5.36
CA ILE A 116 1.74 4.88 5.88
C ILE A 116 2.67 4.54 4.70
N PRO A 117 3.62 5.42 4.30
CA PRO A 117 4.54 5.16 3.20
C PRO A 117 5.68 4.30 3.72
N TYR A 118 5.61 3.00 3.43
CA TYR A 118 6.69 2.07 3.71
C TYR A 118 6.81 1.05 2.58
N ARG A 119 8.02 0.54 2.38
CA ARG A 119 8.35 -0.61 1.54
C ARG A 119 9.35 -1.46 2.32
N VAL A 120 9.16 -2.77 2.37
CA VAL A 120 10.23 -3.68 2.81
C VAL A 120 11.17 -3.88 1.61
N ASP A 121 12.45 -3.57 1.78
CA ASP A 121 13.55 -3.90 0.86
C ASP A 121 14.06 -5.35 1.07
#